data_AF-A0A848ENY3-F1
#
_entry.id   AF-A0A848ENY3-F1
#
_cell.length_a   1.000
_cell.length_b   1.000
_cell.length_c   1.000
_cell.angle_alpha   90.00
_cell.angle_beta   90.00
_cell.angle_gamma   90.00
#
_symmetry.space_group_name_H-M   'P 1'
#
loop_
_entity.id
_entity.type
_entity.pdbx_description
1 polymer ?
#
loop_
_entity_poly.entity_id
_entity_poly.type
_entity_poly.pdbx_seq_one_letter_code
_entity_poly.pdbx_strand_id
1 'polypeptide(L)' 'MNKEETHLNYDVLIDDSPSYIGDGMKILLYDRPYNEEAETGENSRRVEDFSEAREHVERKLV' A
#
# COMPACT_ATOMS: atom_id res chain seq x y z
N MET A 1 -3.18 18.61 -19.70
CA MET A 1 -3.13 17.14 -19.88
C MET A 1 -4.22 16.57 -18.99
N ASN A 2 -5.39 16.25 -19.56
CA ASN A 2 -6.46 15.59 -18.80
C ASN A 2 -5.98 14.17 -18.55
N LYS A 3 -5.56 13.87 -17.32
CA LYS A 3 -5.37 12.49 -16.88
C LYS A 3 -6.79 11.91 -16.83
N GLU A 4 -7.16 11.16 -17.85
CA GLU A 4 -8.30 10.24 -17.77
C GLU A 4 -8.14 9.46 -16.45
N GLU A 5 -9.16 9.52 -15.59
CA GLU A 5 -9.13 8.90 -14.27
C GLU A 5 -8.91 7.40 -14.45
N THR A 6 -7.69 6.94 -14.16
CA THR A 6 -7.37 5.52 -14.08
C THR A 6 -8.09 4.96 -12.86
N HIS A 7 -9.35 4.57 -13.03
CA HIS A 7 -10.13 3.89 -11.99
C HIS A 7 -9.61 2.45 -11.87
N LEU A 8 -8.69 2.23 -10.94
CA LEU A 8 -8.18 0.90 -10.59
C LEU A 8 -9.03 0.36 -9.44
N ASN A 9 -9.75 -0.74 -9.69
CA ASN A 9 -10.48 -1.45 -8.64
C ASN A 9 -9.56 -2.50 -8.00
N TYR A 10 -9.14 -2.25 -6.76
CA TYR A 10 -8.30 -3.16 -5.97
C TYR A 10 -8.71 -3.14 -4.49
N ASP A 11 -8.49 -4.26 -3.79
CA ASP A 11 -8.73 -4.36 -2.34
C ASP A 11 -7.54 -3.89 -1.50
N VAL A 12 -6.33 -3.99 -2.06
CA VAL A 12 -5.05 -3.64 -1.43
C VAL A 12 -4.12 -3.13 -2.52
N LEU A 13 -3.49 -1.97 -2.30
CA LEU A 13 -2.38 -1.46 -3.09
C LEU A 13 -1.06 -1.85 -2.40
N ILE A 14 -0.09 -2.35 -3.16
CA ILE A 14 1.28 -2.59 -2.67
C ILE A 14 2.18 -1.63 -3.45
N ASP A 15 2.81 -0.70 -2.76
CA ASP A 15 3.63 0.37 -3.36
C ASP A 15 4.72 0.76 -2.36
N ASP A 16 5.89 1.20 -2.83
CA ASP A 16 6.95 1.76 -1.98
C ASP A 16 6.83 3.29 -1.84
N SER A 17 5.94 3.92 -2.61
CA SER A 17 5.61 5.33 -2.47
C SER A 17 4.64 5.58 -1.31
N PRO A 18 4.98 6.47 -0.36
CA PRO A 18 4.05 6.86 0.71
C PRO A 18 2.93 7.80 0.22
N SER A 19 2.91 8.16 -1.06
CA SER A 19 2.04 9.22 -1.61
C SER A 19 0.54 8.95 -1.48
N TYR A 20 0.15 7.69 -1.31
CA TYR A 20 -1.25 7.26 -1.23
C TYR A 20 -1.71 7.03 0.23
N ILE A 21 -0.81 7.16 1.21
CA ILE A 21 -1.14 6.99 2.63
C ILE A 21 -2.07 8.12 3.06
N GLY A 22 -3.24 7.74 3.59
CA GLY A 22 -4.26 8.69 4.06
C GLY A 22 -5.41 8.92 3.08
N ASP A 23 -5.33 8.44 1.85
CA ASP A 23 -6.38 8.61 0.83
C ASP A 23 -7.55 7.61 0.99
N GLY A 24 -7.75 7.07 2.20
CA GLY A 24 -8.74 6.02 2.48
C GLY A 24 -8.41 4.65 1.83
N MET A 25 -7.27 4.56 1.14
CA MET A 25 -6.81 3.35 0.49
C MET A 25 -6.16 2.38 1.49
N LYS A 26 -6.40 1.08 1.31
CA LYS A 26 -5.64 0.05 2.03
C LYS A 26 -4.31 -0.20 1.34
N ILE A 27 -3.22 0.13 2.03
CA ILE A 27 -1.88 0.11 1.44
C ILE A 27 -0.95 -0.80 2.24
N LEU A 28 -0.20 -1.64 1.54
CA LEU A 28 1.00 -2.28 2.06
C LEU A 28 2.20 -1.49 1.53
N LEU A 29 2.79 -0.66 2.39
CA LEU A 29 3.96 0.14 2.06
C LEU A 29 5.19 -0.77 2.05
N TYR A 30 5.78 -1.00 0.88
CA TYR A 30 6.98 -1.80 0.76
C TYR A 30 8.18 -1.02 1.32
N ASP A 31 8.88 -1.61 2.28
CA ASP A 31 9.95 -0.93 3.02
C ASP A 31 11.16 -0.67 2.13
N ARG A 32 11.59 0.60 2.08
CA ARG A 32 12.76 1.06 1.33
C ARG A 32 13.49 2.14 2.12
N PRO A 33 14.82 2.27 1.98
CA PRO A 33 15.58 3.26 2.72
C PRO A 33 15.05 4.70 2.58
N TYR A 34 14.50 5.07 1.42
CA TYR A 34 14.03 6.44 1.19
C TYR A 34 12.67 6.75 1.84
N ASN A 35 11.92 5.74 2.31
CA ASN A 35 10.59 5.90 2.87
C ASN A 35 10.54 5.49 4.35
N GLU A 36 11.69 5.32 5.02
CA GLU A 36 11.80 4.83 6.40
C GLU A 36 11.03 5.70 7.41
N GLU A 37 11.09 7.03 7.23
CA GLU A 37 10.42 8.01 8.09
C GLU A 37 8.93 8.19 7.76
N ALA A 38 8.40 7.51 6.73
CA ALA A 38 6.99 7.63 6.37
C ALA A 38 6.11 6.93 7.42
N GLU A 39 5.24 7.71 8.06
CA GLU A 39 4.23 7.18 8.97
C GLU A 39 3.16 6.40 8.22
N THR A 40 2.76 5.24 8.76
CA THR A 40 1.63 4.47 8.24
C THR A 40 0.33 4.94 8.89
N GLY A 41 -0.70 5.21 8.09
CA GLY A 41 -2.04 5.52 8.60
C GLY A 41 -2.82 4.27 9.08
N GLU A 42 -4.04 4.49 9.58
CA GLU A 42 -4.92 3.44 10.13
C GLU A 42 -5.16 2.25 9.18
N ASN A 43 -5.24 2.52 7.87
CA ASN A 43 -5.48 1.52 6.84
C ASN A 43 -4.20 1.10 6.08
N SER A 44 -3.03 1.47 6.60
CA SER A 44 -1.75 1.21 5.96
C SER A 44 -0.86 0.36 6.86
N ARG A 45 -0.01 -0.47 6.27
CA ARG A 45 0.97 -1.26 7.00
C ARG A 45 2.27 -1.36 6.20
N ARG A 46 3.40 -1.26 6.89
CA ARG A 46 4.72 -1.49 6.30
C ARG A 46 5.00 -2.98 6.19
N VAL A 47 5.59 -3.40 5.08
CA VAL A 47 6.03 -4.78 4.82
C VAL A 47 7.47 -4.76 4.33
N GLU A 48 8.30 -5.66 4.85
CA GLU A 48 9.74 -5.70 4.53
C GLU A 48 10.00 -6.47 3.22
N ASP A 49 9.14 -7.44 2.91
CA ASP A 49 9.29 -8.29 1.74
C ASP A 49 7.95 -8.77 1.14
N PHE A 50 8.08 -9.49 0.01
CA PHE A 50 6.93 -10.02 -0.72
C PHE A 50 6.19 -11.15 0.02
N SER A 51 6.86 -11.89 0.90
CA SER A 51 6.26 -12.96 1.68
C SER A 51 5.30 -12.39 2.72
N GLU A 52 5.71 -11.33 3.43
CA GLU A 52 4.85 -10.60 4.36
C GLU A 52 3.66 -9.96 3.62
N ALA A 53 3.92 -9.34 2.47
CA ALA A 53 2.87 -8.74 1.65
C ALA A 53 1.82 -9.79 1.24
N ARG A 54 2.28 -10.97 0.82
CA ARG A 54 1.42 -12.09 0.45
C ARG A 54 0.57 -12.59 1.62
N GLU A 55 1.17 -12.78 2.79
CA GLU A 55 0.45 -13.22 4.00
C GLU A 55 -0.68 -12.23 4.36
N HIS A 56 -0.43 -10.92 4.22
CA HIS A 56 -1.43 -9.89 4.46
C HIS A 56 -2.58 -9.88 3.46
N VAL A 57 -2.31 -10.22 2.20
CA VAL A 57 -3.35 -10.36 1.17
C VAL A 57 -4.17 -11.63 1.39
N GLU A 58 -3.51 -12.76 1.68
CA GLU A 58 -4.17 -14.07 1.86
C GLU A 58 -5.06 -14.12 3.11
N ARG A 59 -4.67 -13.48 4.22
CA ARG A 59 -5.54 -13.32 5.41
C ARG A 59 -6.83 -12.53 5.14
N LYS A 60 -6.87 -11.82 4.01
CA LYS A 60 -8.02 -11.19 3.33
C LYS A 60 -9.19 -12.10 2.97
N LEU A 61 -8.87 -13.37 2.66
CA LEU A 61 -9.72 -14.28 1.87
C LEU A 61 -10.40 -15.38 2.72
N VAL A 62 -10.69 -15.10 3.99
CA VAL A 62 -11.48 -15.98 4.88
C VAL A 62 -12.68 -15.25 5.42
#